data_AF-A0A6A3K1V4-F1
#
_entry.id   AF-A0A6A3K1V4-F1
#
_cell.length_a   1.000
_cell.length_b   1.000
_cell.length_c   1.000
_cell.angle_alpha   90.00
_cell.angle_beta   90.00
_cell.angle_gamma   90.00
#
_symmetry.space_group_name_H-M   'P 1'
#
loop_
_entity.id
_entity.type
_entity.pdbx_description
1 polymer ?
#
loop_
_entity_poly.entity_id
_entity_poly.type
_entity_poly.pdbx_seq_one_letter_code
_entity_poly.pdbx_strand_id
1 'polypeptide(L)'
;MKLPGKSKFVKWLNPSTESKLSSVDKRQIKKWIKNKTSMDDVFKRLELDSGMEKNLSNTKLDTYAAYVDRFKKKNPDNKVSLIDMFTKTYGDDQGAQGGY
;
A
#
# COMPACT_ATOMS: atom_id res chain seq x y z
N MET A 1 -3.18 -1.64 -18.81
CA MET A 1 -2.74 -0.78 -17.68
C MET A 1 -1.23 -0.99 -17.45
N LYS A 2 -0.39 0.06 -17.45
CA LYS A 2 1.07 -0.10 -17.33
C LYS A 2 1.49 0.20 -15.90
N LEU A 3 1.72 -0.86 -15.12
CA LEU A 3 2.30 -0.77 -13.78
C LEU A 3 3.55 0.13 -13.82
N PRO A 4 3.74 1.03 -12.84
CA PRO A 4 4.94 1.87 -12.80
C PRO A 4 6.17 0.95 -12.77
N GLY A 5 7.17 1.24 -13.62
CA GLY A 5 8.34 0.37 -13.78
C GLY A 5 9.05 0.07 -12.44
N LYS A 6 9.77 -1.06 -12.39
CA LYS A 6 10.42 -1.61 -11.17
C LYS A 6 11.10 -0.56 -10.28
N SER A 7 11.73 0.47 -10.85
CA SER A 7 12.36 1.57 -10.09
C SER A 7 11.39 2.44 -9.30
N LYS A 8 10.16 2.68 -9.76
CA LYS A 8 9.14 3.41 -8.96
C LYS A 8 8.61 2.54 -7.82
N PHE A 9 8.44 1.23 -8.04
CA PHE A 9 8.10 0.28 -6.96
C PHE A 9 9.18 0.21 -5.89
N VAL A 10 10.45 0.10 -6.28
CA VAL A 10 11.59 0.08 -5.35
C VAL A 10 11.68 1.39 -4.56
N LYS A 11 11.34 2.54 -5.17
CA LYS A 11 11.30 3.83 -4.48
C LYS A 11 10.20 3.92 -3.42
N TRP A 12 9.02 3.31 -3.63
CA TRP A 12 7.96 3.24 -2.61
C TRP A 12 8.20 2.20 -1.54
N LEU A 13 8.92 1.12 -1.86
CA LEU A 13 9.35 0.09 -0.91
C LEU A 13 10.53 0.54 -0.04
N ASN A 14 11.10 1.72 -0.30
CA ASN A 14 12.22 2.22 0.47
C ASN A 14 11.73 2.71 1.86
N PRO A 15 12.21 2.14 2.98
CA PRO A 15 11.75 2.45 4.34
C PRO A 15 11.97 3.92 4.79
N SER A 16 12.67 4.74 3.99
CA SER A 16 12.84 6.17 4.24
C SER A 16 11.58 7.01 4.07
N THR A 17 10.44 6.44 3.68
CA THR A 17 9.14 7.14 3.73
C THR A 17 8.72 7.46 5.17
N GLU A 18 9.11 6.66 6.17
CA GLU A 18 8.81 6.96 7.57
C GLU A 18 9.37 8.31 8.07
N SER A 19 10.52 8.76 7.54
CA SER A 19 11.10 10.05 7.95
C SER A 19 10.32 11.24 7.40
N LYS A 20 9.60 11.06 6.29
CA LYS A 20 8.75 12.08 5.67
C LYS A 20 7.33 12.14 6.25
N LEU A 21 6.93 11.14 7.03
CA LEU A 21 5.61 11.09 7.66
C LEU A 21 5.50 12.08 8.82
N SER A 22 4.34 12.74 8.89
CA SER A 22 3.98 13.59 10.01
C SER A 22 3.87 12.76 11.31
N SER A 23 3.98 13.43 12.46
CA SER A 23 3.75 12.78 13.76
C SER A 23 2.34 12.17 13.87
N VAL A 24 1.36 12.75 13.17
CA VAL A 24 -0.02 12.25 13.10
C VAL A 24 -0.08 10.92 12.37
N ASP A 25 0.51 10.82 11.19
CA ASP A 25 0.58 9.58 10.40
C ASP A 25 1.28 8.47 11.18
N LYS A 26 2.41 8.79 11.83
CA LYS A 26 3.15 7.84 12.67
C LYS A 26 2.30 7.30 13.81
N ARG A 27 1.49 8.14 14.46
CA ARG A 27 0.57 7.73 15.54
C ARG A 27 -0.56 6.87 15.00
N GLN A 28 -1.09 7.20 13.84
CA GLN A 28 -2.16 6.45 13.18
C GLN A 28 -1.69 5.06 12.77
N ILE A 29 -0.49 4.94 12.18
CA ILE A 29 0.15 3.65 11.88
C ILE A 29 0.32 2.81 13.15
N LYS A 30 0.84 3.40 14.24
CA LYS A 30 0.97 2.69 15.52
C LYS A 30 -0.38 2.16 16.02
N LYS A 31 -1.46 2.93 15.87
CA LYS A 31 -2.81 2.51 16.24
C LYS A 31 -3.29 1.33 15.40
N TRP A 32 -3.12 1.36 14.08
CA TRP A 32 -3.49 0.24 13.21
C TRP A 32 -2.72 -1.04 13.54
N ILE A 33 -1.41 -0.93 13.78
CA ILE A 33 -0.58 -2.06 14.18
C ILE A 33 -1.03 -2.62 15.55
N LYS A 34 -1.31 -1.75 16.53
CA LYS A 34 -1.82 -2.18 17.85
C LYS A 34 -3.17 -2.89 17.75
N ASN A 35 -4.04 -2.40 16.88
CA ASN A 35 -5.38 -2.95 16.67
C ASN A 35 -5.39 -4.15 15.73
N LYS A 36 -4.23 -4.63 15.24
CA LYS A 36 -4.11 -5.70 14.23
C LYS A 36 -5.02 -5.45 13.01
N THR A 37 -5.21 -4.18 12.63
CA THR A 37 -5.99 -3.80 11.46
C THR A 37 -5.38 -4.47 10.23
N SER A 38 -6.20 -4.98 9.30
CA SER A 38 -5.74 -5.67 8.09
C SER A 38 -5.15 -4.70 7.07
N MET A 39 -4.32 -5.21 6.15
CA MET A 39 -3.78 -4.40 5.06
C MET A 39 -4.90 -3.86 4.16
N ASP A 40 -5.91 -4.68 3.82
CA ASP A 40 -7.10 -4.28 3.05
C ASP A 40 -7.89 -3.15 3.74
N ASP A 41 -8.10 -3.23 5.05
CA ASP A 41 -8.79 -2.15 5.77
C ASP A 41 -8.01 -0.85 5.76
N VAL A 42 -6.69 -0.89 5.98
CA VAL A 42 -5.87 0.33 5.96
C VAL A 42 -5.85 0.91 4.55
N PHE A 43 -5.78 0.07 3.53
CA PHE A 43 -5.82 0.49 2.13
C PHE A 43 -7.12 1.23 1.78
N LYS A 44 -8.27 0.69 2.17
CA LYS A 44 -9.58 1.34 2.00
C LYS A 44 -9.73 2.61 2.85
N ARG A 45 -9.24 2.61 4.10
CA ARG A 45 -9.26 3.79 4.98
C ARG A 45 -8.45 4.96 4.43
N LEU A 46 -7.43 4.67 3.63
CA LEU A 46 -6.64 5.66 2.93
C LEU A 46 -7.22 5.99 1.54
N GLU A 47 -8.36 5.41 1.18
CA GLU A 47 -9.06 5.59 -0.11
C GLU A 47 -8.15 5.26 -1.30
N LEU A 48 -7.22 4.33 -1.09
CA LEU A 48 -6.25 3.93 -2.10
C LEU A 48 -6.86 3.01 -3.15
N ASP A 49 -8.11 2.62 -3.03
CA ASP A 49 -8.91 1.87 -4.01
C ASP A 49 -9.60 2.78 -5.04
N SER A 50 -9.61 4.10 -4.84
CA SER A 50 -10.34 5.07 -5.67
C SER A 50 -9.64 5.48 -6.99
N GLY A 51 -8.63 4.73 -7.42
CA GLY A 51 -7.95 4.91 -8.71
C GLY A 51 -6.47 5.31 -8.61
N MET A 52 -5.64 4.64 -9.42
CA MET A 52 -4.18 4.71 -9.32
C MET A 52 -3.67 6.14 -9.54
N GLU A 53 -4.09 6.83 -10.60
CA GLU A 53 -3.56 8.14 -10.98
C GLU A 53 -3.77 9.25 -9.93
N LYS A 54 -4.92 9.25 -9.24
CA LYS A 54 -5.20 10.17 -8.12
C LYS A 54 -4.38 9.83 -6.87
N ASN A 55 -4.09 8.54 -6.67
CA ASN A 55 -3.50 8.03 -5.45
C ASN A 55 -1.96 7.99 -5.49
N LEU A 56 -1.35 7.86 -6.67
CA LEU A 56 0.11 7.85 -6.87
C LEU A 56 0.83 9.16 -6.52
N SER A 57 0.07 10.25 -6.35
CA SER A 57 0.62 11.58 -6.11
C SER A 57 0.55 12.03 -4.64
N ASN A 58 0.08 11.16 -3.71
CA ASN A 58 -0.33 11.60 -2.37
C ASN A 58 0.48 10.96 -1.22
N THR A 59 0.67 11.71 -0.13
CA THR A 59 1.30 11.32 1.14
C THR A 59 0.67 10.05 1.75
N LYS A 60 -0.58 9.74 1.38
CA LYS A 60 -1.29 8.52 1.82
C LYS A 60 -0.58 7.22 1.40
N LEU A 61 0.07 7.19 0.23
CA LEU A 61 0.84 6.03 -0.19
C LEU A 61 2.08 5.80 0.66
N ASP A 62 2.77 6.88 1.04
CA ASP A 62 3.91 6.81 1.94
C ASP A 62 3.47 6.27 3.31
N THR A 63 2.29 6.70 3.80
CA THR A 63 1.68 6.19 5.03
C THR A 63 1.36 4.69 4.92
N TYR A 64 0.81 4.24 3.81
CA TYR A 64 0.51 2.82 3.59
C TYR A 64 1.76 1.96 3.50
N ALA A 65 2.78 2.42 2.77
CA ALA A 65 4.05 1.71 2.64
C ALA A 65 4.75 1.52 3.99
N ALA A 66 4.81 2.57 4.81
CA ALA A 66 5.35 2.50 6.17
C ALA A 66 4.54 1.55 7.08
N TYR A 67 3.21 1.55 6.95
CA TYR A 67 2.37 0.60 7.68
C TYR A 67 2.68 -0.85 7.29
N VAL A 68 2.79 -1.16 5.99
CA VAL A 68 3.07 -2.53 5.53
C VAL A 68 4.47 -3.00 5.96
N ASP A 69 5.47 -2.12 5.95
CA ASP A 69 6.81 -2.45 6.49
C ASP A 69 6.74 -2.85 7.98
N ARG A 70 6.03 -2.05 8.80
CA ARG A 70 5.82 -2.38 10.22
C ARG A 70 4.99 -3.63 10.42
N PHE A 71 3.99 -3.85 9.59
CA PHE A 71 3.14 -5.03 9.66
C PHE A 71 3.96 -6.30 9.36
N LYS A 72 4.81 -6.27 8.32
CA LYS A 72 5.72 -7.37 7.98
C LYS A 72 6.74 -7.64 9.08
N LYS A 73 7.35 -6.60 9.64
CA LYS A 73 8.27 -6.74 10.79
C LYS A 73 7.62 -7.42 11.99
N LYS A 74 6.31 -7.23 12.19
CA LYS A 74 5.54 -7.91 13.24
C LYS A 74 5.00 -9.29 12.85
N ASN A 75 4.91 -9.58 11.56
CA ASN A 75 4.35 -10.81 11.02
C ASN A 75 5.32 -11.37 9.95
N PRO A 76 6.50 -11.88 10.35
CA PRO A 76 7.51 -12.34 9.41
C PRO A 76 7.03 -13.52 8.55
N ASP A 77 6.07 -14.32 9.05
CA ASP A 77 5.47 -15.43 8.31
C ASP A 77 4.47 -14.98 7.23
N ASN A 78 4.01 -13.73 7.29
CA ASN A 78 3.00 -13.22 6.38
C ASN A 78 3.66 -12.69 5.09
N LYS A 79 3.60 -13.50 4.02
CA LYS A 79 4.24 -13.22 2.73
C LYS A 79 3.57 -12.10 1.92
N VAL A 80 2.44 -11.56 2.37
CA VAL A 80 1.70 -10.52 1.64
C VAL A 80 2.60 -9.31 1.40
N SER A 81 2.85 -9.00 0.13
CA SER A 81 3.64 -7.84 -0.29
C SER A 81 2.76 -6.68 -0.73
N LEU A 82 3.29 -5.45 -0.65
CA LEU A 82 2.63 -4.29 -1.27
C LEU A 82 2.32 -4.57 -2.73
N ILE A 83 3.22 -5.25 -3.44
CA ILE A 83 3.04 -5.60 -4.85
C ILE A 83 1.80 -6.49 -5.05
N ASP A 84 1.63 -7.53 -4.24
CA ASP A 84 0.44 -8.40 -4.32
C ASP A 84 -0.84 -7.61 -4.08
N MET A 85 -0.79 -6.67 -3.13
CA MET A 85 -1.92 -5.80 -2.84
C MET A 85 -2.27 -4.89 -4.03
N PHE A 86 -1.28 -4.21 -4.60
CA PHE A 86 -1.50 -3.33 -5.76
C PHE A 86 -1.94 -4.13 -6.98
N THR A 87 -1.40 -5.32 -7.21
CA THR A 87 -1.85 -6.21 -8.29
C THR A 87 -3.27 -6.70 -8.06
N LYS A 88 -3.66 -7.03 -6.82
CA LYS A 88 -5.05 -7.39 -6.49
C LYS A 88 -6.03 -6.23 -6.73
N THR A 89 -5.65 -5.01 -6.35
CA THR A 89 -6.53 -3.84 -6.49
C THR A 89 -6.57 -3.29 -7.92
N TYR A 90 -5.45 -3.27 -8.63
CA TYR A 90 -5.30 -2.59 -9.93
C TYR A 90 -4.91 -3.50 -11.09
N GLY A 91 -4.48 -4.73 -10.82
CA GLY A 91 -4.04 -5.69 -11.83
C GLY A 91 -5.19 -6.50 -12.44
N ASP A 92 -6.36 -6.54 -11.79
CA ASP A 92 -7.53 -7.27 -12.30
C ASP A 92 -8.27 -6.53 -13.43
N ASP A 93 -7.88 -5.28 -13.73
CA ASP A 93 -8.36 -4.51 -14.88
C ASP A 93 -7.73 -4.98 -16.22
N GLN A 94 -7.36 -6.26 -16.31
CA GLN A 94 -6.99 -6.95 -17.56
C GLN A 94 -7.89 -8.14 -17.88
N GLY A 95 -8.95 -8.39 -17.09
CA GLY A 95 -9.75 -9.61 -17.17
C GLY A 95 -11.25 -9.43 -17.46
N ALA A 96 -11.65 -8.52 -18.37
CA ALA A 96 -13.01 -8.54 -18.93
C ALA A 96 -13.05 -7.98 -20.37
N GLN A 97 -12.27 -8.58 -21.26
CA GLN A 97 -12.59 -8.59 -22.69
C GLN A 97 -12.26 -9.99 -23.23
N GLY A 98 -13.24 -10.89 -23.15
CA GLY A 98 -13.12 -12.23 -23.73
C GLY A 98 -14.23 -13.19 -23.27
N GLY A 99 -15.27 -13.33 -24.12
CA GLY A 99 -16.35 -14.33 -24.02
C GLY A 99 -17.64 -13.72 -23.49
N TYR A 100 -18.73 -13.57 -24.25
CA TYR A 100 -19.26 -14.37 -25.37
C TYR A 100 -19.71 -13.49 -26.54
#